data_AF-A0A0G0YRB4-F1
#
_entry.id   AF-A0A0G0YRB4-F1
#
_cell.length_a   1.000
_cell.length_b   1.000
_cell.length_c   1.000
_cell.angle_alpha   90.00
_cell.angle_beta   90.00
_cell.angle_gamma   90.00
#
_symmetry.space_group_name_H-M   'P 1'
#
loop_
_entity.id
_entity.type
_entity.pdbx_description
1 polymer ?
#
loop_
_entity_poly.entity_id
_entity_poly.type
_entity_poly.pdbx_seq_one_letter_code
_entity_poly.pdbx_strand_id
1 'polypeptide(L)'
;MIKILDDILSYREMCDAENTQTMQRGMNYRMNPTYSVFLMSQKPNAPYSDSVHNDGVTIEYEGHDLAKNYTVNPKHEDQPEKLPSGKITQNGLFIKAVDEYKSNKSKPEIVKVYEKIQEGVWSLKGFFNLIDYKIVNDGKRNVFRFILKLSDRIENFNNQNLKLTHTRLIPSQIKKDVWKRDQGRCVLCDESKNLHFDHDLPFSKGGTSLLVNNVRLLCAKCNLKKSDKIE
;
A
#
# COMPACT_ATOMS: atom_id res chain seq x y z
N MET A 1 8.31 -5.77 17.19
CA MET A 1 9.24 -5.63 16.05
C MET A 1 8.75 -4.45 15.23
N ILE A 2 9.55 -3.41 15.02
CA ILE A 2 9.12 -2.25 14.23
C ILE A 2 9.11 -2.70 12.77
N LYS A 3 7.95 -2.67 12.11
CA LYS A 3 7.83 -3.07 10.70
C LYS A 3 8.44 -1.99 9.81
N ILE A 4 9.38 -2.38 8.96
CA ILE A 4 10.09 -1.48 8.05
C ILE A 4 9.35 -1.48 6.70
N LEU A 5 9.56 -0.42 5.90
CA LEU A 5 9.11 -0.37 4.51
C LEU A 5 9.55 -1.63 3.77
N ASP A 6 8.66 -2.20 2.95
CA ASP A 6 8.87 -3.40 2.14
C ASP A 6 9.00 -4.73 2.92
N ASP A 7 8.67 -4.74 4.22
CA ASP A 7 8.44 -5.98 4.98
C ASP A 7 7.37 -6.85 4.32
N ILE A 8 7.66 -8.15 4.23
CA ILE A 8 6.73 -9.16 3.71
C ILE A 8 5.99 -9.82 4.86
N LEU A 9 4.67 -9.87 4.72
CA LEU A 9 3.73 -10.34 5.73
C LEU A 9 2.80 -11.38 5.12
N SER A 10 2.56 -12.46 5.86
CA SER A 10 1.36 -13.26 5.64
C SER A 10 0.10 -12.42 5.93
N TYR A 11 -1.04 -12.84 5.38
CA TYR A 11 -2.33 -12.20 5.68
C TYR A 11 -2.60 -12.14 7.19
N ARG A 12 -2.23 -13.17 7.95
CA ARG A 12 -2.41 -13.20 9.40
C ARG A 12 -1.53 -12.17 10.10
N GLU A 13 -0.24 -12.11 9.75
CA GLU A 13 0.69 -11.13 10.33
C GLU A 13 0.32 -9.69 9.96
N MET A 14 -0.32 -9.47 8.80
CA MET A 14 -0.90 -8.19 8.42
C MET A 14 -2.10 -7.82 9.29
N CYS A 15 -3.04 -8.76 9.53
CA CYS A 15 -4.18 -8.56 10.42
C CYS A 15 -3.72 -8.27 11.87
N ASP A 16 -2.74 -9.03 12.36
CA ASP A 16 -2.15 -8.84 13.68
C ASP A 16 -1.45 -7.48 13.81
N ALA A 17 -0.83 -6.98 12.73
CA ALA A 17 -0.23 -5.64 12.69
C ALA A 17 -1.24 -4.53 12.98
N GLU A 18 -2.47 -4.73 12.52
CA GLU A 18 -3.57 -3.77 12.61
C GLU A 18 -4.51 -4.09 13.78
N ASN A 19 -4.12 -5.02 14.66
CA ASN A 19 -4.92 -5.48 15.82
C ASN A 19 -6.35 -5.89 15.44
N THR A 20 -6.52 -6.54 14.29
CA THR A 20 -7.81 -7.05 13.82
C THR A 20 -7.76 -8.55 13.56
N GLN A 21 -8.88 -9.23 13.73
CA GLN A 21 -8.98 -10.64 13.38
C GLN A 21 -8.99 -10.86 11.87
N THR A 22 -9.65 -9.98 11.12
CA THR A 22 -9.77 -10.05 9.65
C THR A 22 -9.82 -8.65 9.03
N MET A 23 -9.36 -8.55 7.78
CA MET A 23 -9.59 -7.38 6.92
C MET A 23 -10.35 -7.83 5.67
N GLN A 24 -11.66 -7.59 5.68
CA GLN A 24 -12.54 -8.02 4.59
C GLN A 24 -12.70 -6.96 3.49
N ARG A 25 -12.29 -5.72 3.76
CA ARG A 25 -12.49 -4.57 2.89
C ARG A 25 -11.16 -4.04 2.39
N GLY A 26 -11.15 -3.51 1.17
CA GLY A 26 -9.97 -2.90 0.56
C GLY A 26 -9.54 -1.61 1.28
N MET A 27 -10.47 -0.75 1.63
CA MET A 27 -10.22 0.46 2.44
C MET A 27 -10.93 0.43 3.78
N ASN A 28 -10.21 0.90 4.81
CA ASN A 28 -10.62 0.84 6.20
C ASN A 28 -10.28 2.16 6.92
N TYR A 29 -11.30 3.01 7.08
CA TYR A 29 -11.20 4.32 7.70
C TYR A 29 -11.04 4.20 9.22
N ARG A 30 -9.90 4.69 9.73
CA ARG A 30 -9.57 4.79 11.16
C ARG A 30 -9.89 3.55 12.00
N MET A 31 -9.53 2.37 11.48
CA MET A 31 -9.41 1.16 12.33
C MET A 31 -8.32 1.35 13.40
N ASN A 32 -7.37 2.26 13.15
CA ASN A 32 -6.44 2.79 14.12
C ASN A 32 -6.79 4.27 14.41
N PRO A 33 -6.58 4.79 15.65
CA PRO A 33 -6.85 6.19 15.96
C PRO A 33 -6.01 7.21 15.19
N THR A 34 -4.85 6.80 14.67
CA THR A 34 -3.86 7.70 14.07
C THR A 34 -3.73 7.60 12.55
N TYR A 35 -4.30 6.55 11.95
CA TYR A 35 -4.26 6.34 10.50
C TYR A 35 -5.38 5.40 10.03
N SER A 36 -5.65 5.46 8.73
CA SER A 36 -6.51 4.55 7.98
C SER A 36 -5.67 3.50 7.24
N VAL A 37 -6.30 2.42 6.75
CA VAL A 37 -5.59 1.31 6.08
C VAL A 37 -6.19 1.02 4.71
N PHE A 38 -5.35 0.97 3.67
CA PHE A 38 -5.68 0.53 2.32
C PHE A 38 -4.95 -0.79 1.99
N LEU A 39 -5.67 -1.70 1.34
CA LEU A 39 -5.20 -2.98 0.84
C LEU A 39 -5.19 -2.94 -0.69
N MET A 40 -4.05 -2.54 -1.26
CA MET A 40 -3.83 -2.36 -2.68
C MET A 40 -3.59 -3.69 -3.40
N SER A 41 -4.22 -3.87 -4.57
CA SER A 41 -4.02 -5.07 -5.39
C SER A 41 -3.97 -4.73 -6.88
N GLN A 42 -2.78 -4.73 -7.48
CA GLN A 42 -2.58 -4.53 -8.92
C GLN A 42 -2.56 -5.84 -9.71
N LYS A 43 -3.49 -6.77 -9.45
CA LYS A 43 -3.63 -7.97 -10.31
C LYS A 43 -4.41 -7.59 -11.56
N PRO A 44 -4.15 -8.19 -12.75
CA PRO A 44 -4.96 -7.93 -13.95
C PRO A 44 -6.46 -8.17 -13.75
N ASN A 45 -6.82 -9.10 -12.85
CA ASN A 45 -8.20 -9.43 -12.47
C ASN A 45 -8.58 -8.88 -11.08
N ALA A 46 -7.84 -7.90 -10.55
CA ALA A 46 -8.24 -7.27 -9.30
C ALA A 46 -9.59 -6.56 -9.50
N PRO A 47 -10.43 -6.51 -8.45
CA PRO A 47 -11.73 -5.83 -8.56
C PRO A 47 -11.57 -4.32 -8.79
N TYR A 48 -10.39 -3.74 -8.57
CA TYR A 48 -10.13 -2.31 -8.58
C TYR A 48 -8.87 -2.00 -9.40
N SER A 49 -8.88 -0.88 -10.13
CA SER A 49 -7.74 -0.43 -10.94
C SER A 49 -6.83 0.52 -10.16
N ASP A 50 -6.07 -0.01 -9.21
CA ASP A 50 -5.09 0.80 -8.47
C ASP A 50 -3.84 1.06 -9.32
N SER A 51 -3.30 2.29 -9.29
CA SER A 51 -2.08 2.64 -10.04
C SER A 51 -1.09 3.43 -9.19
N VAL A 52 0.18 3.30 -9.55
CA VAL A 52 1.25 4.19 -9.06
C VAL A 52 1.57 5.12 -10.21
N HIS A 53 1.61 6.42 -9.96
CA HIS A 53 1.96 7.42 -10.97
C HIS A 53 3.45 7.32 -11.32
N ASN A 54 3.85 7.92 -12.44
CA ASN A 54 5.24 7.88 -12.94
C ASN A 54 6.27 8.47 -11.96
N ASP A 55 5.83 9.31 -11.02
CA ASP A 55 6.69 9.87 -9.97
C ASP A 55 7.12 8.82 -8.92
N GLY A 56 6.50 7.64 -8.93
CA GLY A 56 6.76 6.52 -8.04
C GLY A 56 6.30 6.74 -6.60
N VAL A 57 5.72 7.89 -6.26
CA VAL A 57 5.39 8.31 -4.89
C VAL A 57 3.92 8.72 -4.72
N THR A 58 3.19 8.82 -5.82
CA THR A 58 1.74 9.08 -5.83
C THR A 58 1.00 7.79 -6.22
N ILE A 59 -0.03 7.45 -5.43
CA ILE A 59 -0.92 6.32 -5.65
C ILE A 59 -2.30 6.85 -5.98
N GLU A 60 -2.94 6.23 -6.97
CA GLU A 60 -4.35 6.40 -7.25
C GLU A 60 -5.08 5.09 -6.92
N TYR A 61 -6.06 5.16 -6.02
CA TYR A 61 -6.76 4.02 -5.45
C TYR A 61 -8.26 4.10 -5.75
N GLU A 62 -8.88 3.01 -6.22
CA GLU A 62 -10.32 3.01 -6.52
C GLU A 62 -11.17 2.89 -5.26
N GLY A 63 -12.28 3.62 -5.20
CA GLY A 63 -13.28 3.49 -4.15
C GLY A 63 -13.94 2.10 -4.09
N HIS A 64 -14.77 1.90 -3.07
CA HIS A 64 -15.58 0.71 -2.93
C HIS A 64 -16.88 0.76 -3.72
N ASP A 65 -17.30 -0.40 -4.19
CA ASP A 65 -18.59 -0.60 -4.84
C ASP A 65 -19.75 -0.56 -3.84
N LEU A 66 -20.96 -0.33 -4.36
CA LEU A 66 -22.18 -0.56 -3.60
C LEU A 66 -22.23 -2.04 -3.14
N ALA A 67 -22.57 -2.28 -1.88
CA ALA A 67 -22.58 -3.62 -1.35
C ALA A 67 -23.63 -4.51 -2.06
N LYS A 68 -23.29 -5.79 -2.27
CA LYS A 68 -24.11 -6.77 -3.02
C LYS A 68 -25.53 -6.97 -2.50
N ASN A 69 -25.79 -6.60 -1.24
CA ASN A 69 -27.13 -6.66 -0.66
C ASN A 69 -28.05 -5.51 -1.13
N TYR A 70 -27.52 -4.52 -1.84
CA TYR A 70 -28.28 -3.39 -2.39
C TYR A 70 -28.37 -3.39 -3.92
N THR A 71 -27.70 -4.31 -4.61
CA THR A 71 -27.70 -4.39 -6.08
C THR A 71 -27.40 -5.80 -6.56
N VAL A 72 -27.98 -6.16 -7.71
CA VAL A 72 -27.72 -7.43 -8.40
C VAL A 72 -26.28 -7.47 -8.93
N ASN A 73 -25.74 -6.32 -9.37
CA ASN A 73 -24.38 -6.25 -9.88
C ASN A 73 -23.68 -4.94 -9.49
N PRO A 74 -22.86 -4.95 -8.43
CA PRO A 74 -22.13 -3.77 -7.96
C PRO A 74 -21.31 -3.05 -9.03
N LYS A 75 -20.83 -3.75 -10.06
CA LYS A 75 -19.98 -3.18 -11.12
C LYS A 75 -20.73 -2.36 -12.18
N HIS A 76 -22.05 -2.25 -12.06
CA HIS A 76 -22.87 -1.39 -12.92
C HIS A 76 -23.52 -0.24 -12.15
N GLU A 77 -23.25 -0.13 -10.84
CA GLU A 77 -23.77 0.93 -10.00
C GLU A 77 -22.66 1.91 -9.64
N ASP A 78 -22.97 3.20 -9.74
CA ASP A 78 -22.10 4.27 -9.26
C ASP A 78 -21.67 4.02 -7.82
N GLN A 79 -20.40 4.30 -7.53
CA GLN A 79 -19.89 4.10 -6.19
C GLN A 79 -20.56 5.10 -5.22
N PRO A 80 -21.14 4.60 -4.11
CA PRO A 80 -21.92 5.45 -3.23
C PRO A 80 -21.03 6.17 -2.21
N GLU A 81 -21.32 7.46 -1.95
CA GLU A 81 -20.85 8.15 -0.74
C GLU A 81 -21.63 7.68 0.50
N LYS A 82 -22.94 7.46 0.34
CA LYS A 82 -23.87 6.97 1.36
C LYS A 82 -24.66 5.78 0.83
N LEU A 83 -24.95 4.81 1.69
CA LEU A 83 -25.87 3.72 1.35
C LEU A 83 -27.29 4.27 1.14
N PRO A 84 -28.20 3.52 0.49
CA PRO A 84 -29.61 3.90 0.37
C PRO A 84 -30.29 4.20 1.72
N SER A 85 -29.81 3.60 2.81
CA SER A 85 -30.26 3.88 4.18
C SER A 85 -29.79 5.23 4.75
N GLY A 86 -28.99 6.00 4.02
CA GLY A 86 -28.37 7.24 4.47
C GLY A 86 -27.07 7.06 5.27
N LYS A 87 -26.72 5.82 5.65
CA LYS A 87 -25.46 5.53 6.36
C LYS A 87 -24.25 5.84 5.48
N ILE A 88 -23.31 6.61 6.02
CA ILE A 88 -22.06 6.95 5.31
C ILE A 88 -21.22 5.69 5.04
N THR A 89 -20.68 5.61 3.83
CA THR A 89 -19.81 4.51 3.40
C THR A 89 -18.35 4.80 3.75
N GLN A 90 -17.46 3.85 3.45
CA GLN A 90 -16.02 4.11 3.49
C GLN A 90 -15.63 5.23 2.53
N ASN A 91 -16.16 5.23 1.30
CA ASN A 91 -15.92 6.30 0.32
C ASN A 91 -16.29 7.66 0.93
N GLY A 92 -17.48 7.76 1.52
CA GLY A 92 -17.94 9.01 2.12
C GLY A 92 -17.07 9.49 3.29
N LEU A 93 -16.56 8.58 4.11
CA LEU A 93 -15.64 8.94 5.19
C LEU A 93 -14.31 9.50 4.64
N PHE A 94 -13.75 8.88 3.60
CA PHE A 94 -12.51 9.36 2.97
C PHE A 94 -12.72 10.66 2.18
N ILE A 95 -13.84 10.81 1.48
CA ILE A 95 -14.24 12.05 0.79
C ILE A 95 -14.32 13.20 1.80
N LYS A 96 -15.05 13.00 2.90
CA LYS A 96 -15.14 13.98 3.98
C LYS A 96 -13.75 14.38 4.51
N ALA A 97 -12.86 13.42 4.71
CA ALA A 97 -11.50 13.70 5.17
C ALA A 97 -10.70 14.55 4.16
N VAL A 98 -10.84 14.29 2.86
CA VAL A 98 -10.22 15.12 1.80
C VAL A 98 -10.82 16.53 1.79
N ASP A 99 -12.14 16.67 1.90
CA ASP A 99 -12.80 17.97 1.88
C ASP A 99 -12.42 18.83 3.10
N GLU A 100 -12.30 18.21 4.28
CA GLU A 100 -11.79 18.88 5.49
C GLU A 100 -10.33 19.33 5.33
N TYR A 101 -9.49 18.50 4.70
CA TYR A 101 -8.11 18.86 4.39
C TYR A 101 -8.03 20.04 3.40
N LYS A 102 -8.75 19.96 2.27
CA LYS A 102 -8.78 21.02 1.24
C LYS A 102 -9.33 22.34 1.76
N SER A 103 -10.25 22.29 2.73
CA SER A 103 -10.81 23.48 3.38
C SER A 103 -9.98 23.96 4.58
N ASN A 104 -8.76 23.43 4.77
CA ASN A 104 -7.84 23.77 5.87
C ASN A 104 -8.43 23.53 7.28
N LYS A 105 -9.44 22.67 7.43
CA LYS A 105 -10.04 22.31 8.72
C LYS A 105 -9.25 21.22 9.44
N SER A 106 -8.53 20.39 8.69
CA SER A 106 -7.74 19.30 9.24
C SER A 106 -6.44 19.09 8.45
N LYS A 107 -5.52 18.33 9.05
CA LYS A 107 -4.36 17.76 8.34
C LYS A 107 -4.86 16.61 7.44
N PRO A 108 -4.14 16.28 6.35
CA PRO A 108 -4.54 15.16 5.50
C PRO A 108 -4.60 13.86 6.29
N GLU A 109 -5.57 13.01 5.98
CA GLU A 109 -5.69 11.69 6.59
C GLU A 109 -4.46 10.86 6.21
N ILE A 110 -3.83 10.24 7.22
CA ILE A 110 -2.71 9.34 7.01
C ILE A 110 -3.25 7.96 6.69
N VAL A 111 -2.78 7.37 5.60
CA VAL A 111 -3.20 6.04 5.12
C VAL A 111 -1.98 5.14 5.05
N LYS A 112 -2.01 4.04 5.79
CA LYS A 112 -1.06 2.95 5.69
C LYS A 112 -1.48 2.03 4.55
N VAL A 113 -0.58 1.78 3.61
CA VAL A 113 -0.87 1.00 2.40
C VAL A 113 -0.15 -0.35 2.47
N TYR A 114 -0.91 -1.43 2.39
CA TYR A 114 -0.40 -2.76 2.14
C TYR A 114 -0.63 -3.15 0.68
N GLU A 115 0.36 -3.76 0.06
CA GLU A 115 0.33 -4.17 -1.33
C GLU A 115 0.31 -5.69 -1.44
N LYS A 116 -0.66 -6.24 -2.18
CA LYS A 116 -0.75 -7.68 -2.41
C LYS A 116 0.30 -8.13 -3.43
N ILE A 117 1.24 -8.97 -2.99
CA ILE A 117 2.25 -9.58 -3.86
C ILE A 117 1.67 -10.83 -4.54
N GLN A 118 1.11 -11.73 -3.74
CA GLN A 118 0.41 -12.94 -4.20
C GLN A 118 -0.68 -13.35 -3.21
N GLU A 119 -1.32 -14.50 -3.43
CA GLU A 119 -2.32 -14.98 -2.49
C GLU A 119 -1.71 -15.21 -1.10
N GLY A 120 -2.34 -14.65 -0.07
CA GLY A 120 -1.85 -14.71 1.31
C GLY A 120 -0.58 -13.90 1.62
N VAL A 121 0.09 -13.27 0.64
CA VAL A 121 1.37 -12.56 0.82
C VAL A 121 1.22 -11.07 0.50
N TRP A 122 1.56 -10.25 1.47
CA TRP A 122 1.42 -8.80 1.46
C TRP A 122 2.76 -8.12 1.75
N SER A 123 2.95 -6.91 1.26
CA SER A 123 4.12 -6.07 1.54
C SER A 123 3.67 -4.72 2.08
N LEU A 124 4.32 -4.20 3.12
CA LEU A 124 4.08 -2.83 3.59
C LEU A 124 4.63 -1.82 2.59
N LYS A 125 3.76 -1.12 1.86
CA LYS A 125 4.15 -0.09 0.89
C LYS A 125 4.47 1.25 1.54
N GLY A 126 4.05 1.46 2.79
CA GLY A 126 4.36 2.65 3.57
C GLY A 126 3.12 3.46 3.94
N PHE A 127 3.35 4.70 4.33
CA PHE A 127 2.31 5.62 4.79
C PHE A 127 2.21 6.81 3.83
N PHE A 128 0.98 7.17 3.50
CA PHE A 128 0.66 8.18 2.50
C PHE A 128 -0.32 9.18 3.09
N ASN A 129 -0.21 10.44 2.68
CA ASN A 129 -1.20 11.46 2.93
C ASN A 129 -2.28 11.35 1.85
N LEU A 130 -3.54 11.23 2.25
CA LEU A 130 -4.68 11.34 1.35
C LEU A 130 -4.92 12.82 1.05
N ILE A 131 -4.62 13.22 -0.19
CA ILE A 131 -4.58 14.65 -0.57
C ILE A 131 -5.72 15.07 -1.49
N ASP A 132 -6.29 14.14 -2.25
CA ASP A 132 -7.34 14.45 -3.22
C ASP A 132 -8.24 13.22 -3.49
N TYR A 133 -9.37 13.46 -4.15
CA TYR A 133 -10.14 12.46 -4.87
C TYR A 133 -10.77 13.06 -6.13
N LYS A 134 -11.04 12.21 -7.11
CA LYS A 134 -11.81 12.55 -8.31
C LYS A 134 -12.89 11.50 -8.57
N ILE A 135 -13.92 11.90 -9.30
CA ILE A 135 -14.95 10.99 -9.82
C ILE A 135 -14.61 10.73 -11.29
N VAL A 136 -14.50 9.46 -11.66
CA VAL A 136 -14.16 9.06 -13.03
C VAL A 136 -15.23 8.12 -13.53
N ASN A 137 -15.72 8.34 -14.75
CA ASN A 137 -16.57 7.36 -15.41
C ASN A 137 -15.68 6.26 -16.03
N ASP A 138 -15.90 5.00 -15.66
CA ASP A 138 -15.12 3.85 -16.16
C ASP A 138 -15.69 3.25 -17.46
N GLY A 139 -16.63 3.95 -18.10
CA GLY A 139 -17.40 3.49 -19.26
C GLY A 139 -18.70 2.76 -18.89
N LYS A 140 -18.90 2.41 -17.62
CA LYS A 140 -20.12 1.76 -17.12
C LYS A 140 -20.78 2.53 -15.99
N ARG A 141 -19.98 3.13 -15.12
CA ARG A 141 -20.42 3.82 -13.90
C ARG A 141 -19.38 4.84 -13.43
N ASN A 142 -19.77 5.68 -12.50
CA ASN A 142 -18.89 6.60 -11.81
C ASN A 142 -18.21 5.90 -10.63
N VAL A 143 -16.89 5.99 -10.58
CA VAL A 143 -16.06 5.46 -9.49
C VAL A 143 -15.27 6.59 -8.83
N PHE A 144 -15.01 6.46 -7.54
CA PHE A 144 -14.10 7.35 -6.84
C PHE A 144 -12.65 6.91 -7.08
N ARG A 145 -11.76 7.88 -7.28
CA ARG A 145 -10.31 7.70 -7.36
C ARG A 145 -9.67 8.57 -6.30
N PHE A 146 -9.14 7.94 -5.26
CA PHE A 146 -8.44 8.61 -4.16
C PHE A 146 -6.96 8.79 -4.52
N ILE A 147 -6.43 9.99 -4.31
CA ILE A 147 -5.05 10.35 -4.63
C ILE A 147 -4.26 10.46 -3.34
N LEU A 148 -3.24 9.63 -3.22
CA LEU A 148 -2.39 9.54 -2.04
C LEU A 148 -0.95 9.87 -2.41
N LYS A 149 -0.28 10.67 -1.60
CA LYS A 149 1.14 11.03 -1.78
C LYS A 149 1.95 10.53 -0.59
N LEU A 150 3.12 9.95 -0.84
CA LEU A 150 3.99 9.41 0.21
C LEU A 150 4.19 10.44 1.34
N SER A 151 4.06 9.98 2.59
CA SER A 151 4.11 10.84 3.77
C SER A 151 5.52 10.90 4.36
N ASP A 152 6.10 12.09 4.41
CA ASP A 152 7.43 12.34 5.03
C ASP A 152 7.44 12.10 6.55
N ARG A 153 6.26 12.00 7.19
CA ARG A 153 6.15 11.93 8.65
C ARG A 153 6.66 10.63 9.25
N ILE A 154 6.72 9.54 8.47
CA ILE A 154 7.00 8.21 9.05
C ILE A 154 8.48 7.84 8.99
N GLU A 155 9.27 8.50 8.15
CA GLU A 155 10.73 8.32 8.17
C GLU A 155 11.38 8.76 9.48
N ASN A 156 10.76 9.72 10.16
CA ASN A 156 11.25 10.22 11.45
C ASN A 156 11.01 9.27 12.63
N PHE A 157 10.36 8.11 12.44
CA PHE A 157 10.16 7.16 13.54
C PHE A 157 11.37 6.27 13.84
N ASN A 158 12.44 6.26 13.03
CA ASN A 158 13.56 5.36 13.30
C ASN A 158 14.99 5.76 12.88
N ASN A 159 15.25 6.85 12.17
CA ASN A 159 16.65 7.28 11.96
C ASN A 159 16.74 8.75 11.57
N GLN A 160 17.50 9.54 12.34
CA GLN A 160 17.77 10.97 12.11
C GLN A 160 18.65 11.27 10.88
N ASN A 161 18.74 10.44 9.84
CA ASN A 161 19.69 10.69 8.75
C ASN A 161 19.34 10.04 7.40
N LEU A 162 18.13 10.21 6.88
CA LEU A 162 17.85 9.84 5.49
C LEU A 162 16.97 10.88 4.80
N LYS A 163 17.62 11.89 4.22
CA LYS A 163 17.01 12.90 3.34
C LYS A 163 16.41 12.17 2.12
N LEU A 164 15.07 12.05 2.07
CA LEU A 164 14.36 11.55 0.89
C LEU A 164 14.56 12.48 -0.29
N THR A 165 15.12 11.93 -1.36
CA THR A 165 14.84 12.40 -2.71
C THR A 165 14.66 11.17 -3.59
N HIS A 166 13.40 10.88 -3.92
CA HIS A 166 12.88 9.95 -4.94
C HIS A 166 13.29 8.45 -4.92
N THR A 167 12.31 7.58 -5.24
CA THR A 167 12.47 6.17 -5.69
C THR A 167 12.93 5.04 -4.72
N ARG A 168 12.71 5.14 -3.40
CA ARG A 168 12.83 3.93 -2.54
C ARG A 168 11.74 2.87 -2.79
N LEU A 169 10.58 3.25 -3.32
CA LEU A 169 9.48 2.28 -3.52
C LEU A 169 9.81 1.32 -4.65
N ILE A 170 9.87 0.03 -4.32
CA ILE A 170 10.02 -1.03 -5.31
C ILE A 170 8.71 -1.18 -6.07
N PRO A 171 8.70 -1.06 -7.41
CA PRO A 171 7.50 -1.24 -8.21
C PRO A 171 6.88 -2.61 -7.98
N SER A 172 5.55 -2.67 -8.07
CA SER A 172 4.76 -3.87 -7.84
C SER A 172 5.18 -5.04 -8.72
N GLN A 173 5.46 -4.78 -10.00
CA GLN A 173 5.91 -5.81 -10.93
C GLN A 173 7.27 -6.38 -10.51
N ILE A 174 8.21 -5.52 -10.09
CA ILE A 174 9.53 -5.93 -9.59
C ILE A 174 9.39 -6.79 -8.34
N LYS A 175 8.55 -6.39 -7.36
CA LYS A 175 8.29 -7.22 -6.16
C LYS A 175 7.77 -8.62 -6.51
N LYS A 176 6.83 -8.72 -7.46
CA LYS A 176 6.28 -10.00 -7.92
C LYS A 176 7.34 -10.85 -8.61
N ASP A 177 8.14 -10.24 -9.48
CA ASP A 177 9.19 -10.94 -10.23
C ASP A 177 10.31 -11.43 -9.31
N VAL A 178 10.75 -10.61 -8.36
CA VAL A 178 11.71 -10.99 -7.30
C VAL A 178 11.14 -12.11 -6.44
N TRP A 179 9.89 -12.00 -6.00
CA TRP A 179 9.25 -13.05 -5.19
C TRP A 179 9.21 -14.39 -5.92
N LYS A 180 8.86 -14.37 -7.23
CA LYS A 180 8.84 -15.57 -8.07
C LYS A 180 10.24 -16.14 -8.27
N ARG A 181 11.24 -15.29 -8.55
CA ARG A 181 12.64 -15.68 -8.75
C ARG A 181 13.21 -16.33 -7.50
N ASP A 182 13.03 -15.70 -6.34
CA ASP A 182 13.58 -16.12 -5.05
C ASP A 182 12.71 -17.17 -4.34
N GLN A 183 11.62 -17.60 -4.99
CA GLN A 183 10.70 -18.65 -4.52
C GLN A 183 10.14 -18.39 -3.10
N GLY A 184 9.99 -17.11 -2.72
CA GLY A 184 9.56 -16.74 -1.38
C GLY A 184 10.53 -17.17 -0.27
N ARG A 185 11.84 -17.19 -0.55
CA ARG A 185 12.90 -17.57 0.39
C ARG A 185 14.04 -16.56 0.38
N CYS A 186 14.75 -16.49 1.49
CA CYS A 186 15.99 -15.73 1.61
C CYS A 186 17.05 -16.31 0.67
N VAL A 187 17.60 -15.50 -0.23
CA VAL A 187 18.60 -15.98 -1.21
C VAL A 187 19.94 -16.41 -0.58
N LEU A 188 20.17 -16.04 0.68
CA LEU A 188 21.41 -16.36 1.40
C LEU A 188 21.30 -17.58 2.32
N CYS A 189 20.08 -17.98 2.74
CA CYS A 189 19.92 -19.02 3.76
C CYS A 189 18.62 -19.84 3.67
N ASP A 190 17.85 -19.69 2.60
CA ASP A 190 16.60 -20.42 2.31
C ASP A 190 15.45 -20.27 3.34
N GLU A 191 15.61 -19.41 4.35
CA GLU A 191 14.57 -19.07 5.32
C GLU A 191 13.36 -18.47 4.60
N SER A 192 12.15 -18.87 4.99
CA SER A 192 10.90 -18.44 4.36
C SER A 192 10.06 -17.50 5.24
N LYS A 193 10.60 -17.07 6.38
CA LYS A 193 9.93 -16.21 7.37
C LYS A 193 10.67 -14.90 7.57
N ASN A 194 9.93 -13.87 8.00
CA ASN A 194 10.45 -12.52 8.24
C ASN A 194 11.30 -12.03 7.06
N LEU A 195 10.71 -12.09 5.88
CA LEU A 195 11.36 -11.70 4.63
C LEU A 195 11.13 -10.22 4.35
N HIS A 196 12.11 -9.62 3.69
CA HIS A 196 12.10 -8.23 3.28
C HIS A 196 12.63 -8.16 1.85
N PHE A 197 12.11 -7.22 1.06
CA PHE A 197 12.79 -6.84 -0.17
C PHE A 197 13.98 -5.94 0.20
N ASP A 198 15.17 -6.30 -0.27
CA ASP A 198 16.41 -5.56 -0.04
C ASP A 198 17.09 -5.26 -1.37
N HIS A 199 17.80 -4.13 -1.45
CA HIS A 199 18.54 -3.73 -2.64
C HIS A 199 19.99 -4.20 -2.57
N ASP A 200 20.49 -4.84 -3.63
CA ASP A 200 21.89 -5.27 -3.73
C ASP A 200 22.83 -4.05 -3.77
N LEU A 201 22.63 -3.15 -4.73
CA LEU A 201 23.23 -1.83 -4.74
C LEU A 201 22.28 -0.84 -4.06
N PRO A 202 22.66 -0.21 -2.93
CA PRO A 202 21.85 0.81 -2.29
C PRO A 202 21.67 2.04 -3.19
N PHE A 203 20.55 2.74 -3.05
CA PHE A 203 20.28 3.96 -3.81
C PHE A 203 21.37 5.03 -3.63
N SER A 204 21.91 5.17 -2.41
CA SER A 204 23.01 6.11 -2.10
C SER A 204 24.28 5.87 -2.94
N LYS A 205 24.37 4.72 -3.62
CA LYS A 205 25.49 4.31 -4.47
C LYS A 205 25.04 4.11 -5.93
N GLY A 206 23.90 4.66 -6.34
CA GLY A 206 23.38 4.60 -7.71
C GLY A 206 22.46 3.41 -8.00
N GLY A 207 22.06 2.65 -6.98
CA GLY A 207 21.11 1.55 -7.12
C GLY A 207 19.72 1.99 -7.59
N THR A 208 19.03 1.10 -8.31
CA THR A 208 17.67 1.35 -8.81
C THR A 208 16.68 0.31 -8.32
N SER A 209 15.48 0.75 -7.98
CA SER A 209 14.34 -0.11 -7.63
C SER A 209 13.65 -0.70 -8.87
N LEU A 210 14.04 -0.29 -10.09
CA LEU A 210 13.39 -0.67 -11.35
C LEU A 210 13.93 -1.98 -11.95
N LEU A 211 15.04 -2.51 -11.43
CA LEU A 211 15.65 -3.72 -11.96
C LEU A 211 15.47 -4.88 -10.98
N VAL A 212 14.91 -5.99 -11.46
CA VAL A 212 14.72 -7.23 -10.68
C VAL A 212 16.05 -7.74 -10.11
N ASN A 213 17.14 -7.63 -10.86
CA ASN A 213 18.47 -8.09 -10.44
C ASN A 213 19.14 -7.20 -9.37
N ASN A 214 18.59 -6.03 -9.06
CA ASN A 214 19.09 -5.16 -7.99
C ASN A 214 18.25 -5.29 -6.71
N VAL A 215 17.26 -6.18 -6.70
CA VAL A 215 16.36 -6.42 -5.57
C VAL A 215 16.34 -7.92 -5.26
N ARG A 216 16.37 -8.28 -3.98
CA ARG A 216 16.36 -9.67 -3.49
C ARG A 216 15.53 -9.85 -2.23
N LEU A 217 15.16 -11.08 -1.93
CA LEU A 217 14.57 -11.46 -0.66
C LEU A 217 15.66 -11.80 0.36
N LEU A 218 15.65 -11.10 1.49
CA LEU A 218 16.46 -11.43 2.66
C LEU A 218 15.58 -11.66 3.89
N CYS A 219 15.95 -12.63 4.73
CA CYS A 219 15.37 -12.73 6.06
C CYS A 219 15.97 -11.68 6.99
N ALA A 220 15.26 -11.33 8.06
CA ALA A 220 15.72 -10.34 9.05
C ALA A 220 17.16 -10.58 9.54
N LYS A 221 17.56 -11.85 9.77
CA LYS A 221 18.92 -12.20 10.21
C LYS A 221 19.99 -11.86 9.18
N CYS A 222 19.74 -12.22 7.92
CA CYS A 222 20.67 -11.96 6.82
C CYS A 222 20.73 -10.47 6.47
N ASN A 223 19.58 -9.79 6.48
CA ASN A 223 19.50 -8.36 6.25
C ASN A 223 20.31 -7.57 7.30
N LEU A 224 20.16 -7.91 8.58
CA LEU A 224 20.94 -7.29 9.66
C LEU A 224 22.45 -7.56 9.55
N LYS A 225 22.85 -8.76 9.11
CA LYS A 225 24.27 -9.10 8.89
C LYS A 225 24.89 -8.29 7.76
N LYS A 226 24.14 -8.09 6.66
CA LYS A 226 24.58 -7.31 5.50
C LYS A 226 24.80 -5.84 5.87
N SER A 227 23.87 -5.23 6.61
CA SER A 227 23.89 -3.78 6.89
C SER A 227 24.02 -2.98 5.57
N ASP A 228 24.75 -1.86 5.54
CA ASP A 228 24.93 -1.01 4.34
C ASP A 228 26.08 -1.48 3.40
N LYS A 229 26.55 -2.72 3.58
CA LYS A 229 27.64 -3.28 2.76
C LYS A 229 27.10 -3.69 1.40
N ILE A 230 27.87 -3.39 0.36
CA ILE A 230 27.63 -3.92 -0.98
C ILE A 230 28.28 -5.31 -1.01
N GLU A 231 27.53 -6.30 -1.51
CA GLU A 231 28.01 -7.66 -1.76
C GLU A 231 27.75 -8.02 -3.23
#